data_AF-A0A9R1RJW4-F1
#
_entry.id   AF-A0A9R1RJW4-F1
#
_cell.length_a   1.000
_cell.length_b   1.000
_cell.length_c   1.000
_cell.angle_alpha   90.00
_cell.angle_beta   90.00
_cell.angle_gamma   90.00
#
_symmetry.space_group_name_H-M   'P 1'
#
loop_
_entity.id
_entity.type
_entity.pdbx_description
1 polymer ?
#
loop_
_entity_poly.entity_id
_entity_poly.type
_entity_poly.pdbx_seq_one_letter_code
_entity_poly.pdbx_strand_id
1 'polypeptide(L)'
;MEREMAASYEPKLNSEIRIFESSDEIVTDLAEYISQVSEISVKERGYFAIALSGGPLVSFLRKLCEVPYNKTLDWSKWYIFWSDERAVAKNHADSNYKLTKEEFLSKYLF
;
A
#
# COMPACT_ATOMS: atom_id res chain seq x y z
N MET A 1 11.87 35.13 -17.01
CA MET A 1 11.45 35.18 -15.59
C MET A 1 10.42 34.08 -15.42
N GLU A 2 10.70 33.15 -14.51
CA GLU A 2 10.16 31.79 -14.34
C GLU A 2 8.65 31.77 -14.10
N ARG A 3 7.90 31.01 -14.90
CA ARG A 3 7.26 29.71 -14.57
C ARG A 3 6.35 29.73 -13.33
N GLU A 4 5.07 29.98 -13.56
CA GLU A 4 4.00 29.32 -12.83
C GLU A 4 3.30 28.33 -13.78
N MET A 5 3.70 27.06 -13.70
CA MET A 5 2.86 25.96 -14.19
C MET A 5 2.23 25.36 -12.94
N ALA A 6 1.00 25.79 -12.65
CA ALA A 6 0.14 25.04 -11.75
C ALA A 6 -0.03 23.64 -12.35
N ALA A 7 0.59 22.64 -11.72
CA ALA A 7 0.36 21.25 -12.07
C ALA A 7 -1.08 20.91 -11.61
N SER A 8 -2.05 21.15 -12.50
CA SER A 8 -3.41 20.64 -12.33
C SER A 8 -3.35 19.12 -12.45
N TYR A 9 -3.41 18.44 -11.32
CA TYR A 9 -3.57 16.99 -11.26
C TYR A 9 -4.99 16.64 -11.75
N GLU A 10 -5.11 16.23 -13.01
CA GLU A 10 -6.32 15.59 -13.52
C GLU A 10 -6.22 14.07 -13.24
N PRO A 11 -7.12 13.47 -12.45
CA PRO A 11 -7.14 12.02 -12.29
C PRO A 11 -7.64 11.42 -13.61
N LYS A 12 -6.74 10.83 -14.40
CA LYS A 12 -7.13 10.01 -15.55
C LYS A 12 -7.89 8.79 -15.02
N LEU A 13 -9.21 8.80 -15.21
CA LEU A 13 -10.11 7.69 -14.88
C LEU A 13 -9.98 6.56 -15.93
N ASN A 14 -8.78 6.03 -16.13
CA ASN A 14 -8.59 4.80 -16.88
C ASN A 14 -8.79 3.65 -15.91
N SER A 15 -10.02 3.18 -15.76
CA SER A 15 -10.30 1.95 -15.02
C SER A 15 -9.65 0.79 -15.75
N GLU A 16 -8.63 0.20 -15.13
CA GLU A 16 -7.96 -1.00 -15.60
C GLU A 16 -8.60 -2.24 -14.95
N ILE A 17 -8.98 -3.23 -15.74
CA ILE A 17 -9.46 -4.53 -15.24
C ILE A 17 -8.35 -5.55 -15.46
N ARG A 18 -7.87 -6.16 -14.37
CA ARG A 18 -6.92 -7.28 -14.38
C ARG A 18 -7.64 -8.54 -13.92
N ILE A 19 -7.50 -9.63 -14.68
CA ILE A 19 -8.11 -10.93 -14.40
C ILE A 19 -6.97 -11.93 -14.23
N PHE A 20 -7.06 -12.74 -13.17
CA PHE A 20 -6.04 -13.70 -12.77
C PHE A 20 -6.68 -15.07 -12.56
N GLU A 21 -5.91 -16.13 -12.80
CA GLU A 21 -6.41 -17.50 -12.67
C GLU A 21 -6.31 -18.02 -11.23
N SER A 22 -5.50 -17.37 -10.40
CA SER A 22 -5.23 -17.79 -9.02
C SER A 22 -5.08 -16.61 -8.05
N SER A 23 -5.28 -16.88 -6.76
CA SER A 23 -5.04 -15.89 -5.71
C SER A 23 -3.57 -15.49 -5.62
N ASP A 24 -2.64 -16.39 -5.91
CA ASP A 24 -1.19 -16.13 -5.82
C ASP A 24 -0.73 -15.14 -6.90
N GLU A 25 -1.32 -15.21 -8.10
CA GLU A 25 -1.12 -14.23 -9.15
C GLU A 25 -1.61 -12.84 -8.74
N ILE A 26 -2.80 -12.75 -8.13
CA ILE A 26 -3.34 -11.48 -7.61
C ILE A 26 -2.37 -10.88 -6.59
N VAL A 27 -1.89 -11.68 -5.64
CA VAL A 27 -0.99 -11.23 -4.59
C VAL A 27 0.33 -10.73 -5.17
N THR A 28 0.87 -11.44 -6.16
CA THR A 28 2.14 -11.09 -6.81
C THR A 28 2.00 -9.81 -7.65
N ASP A 29 0.97 -9.72 -8.49
CA ASP A 29 0.72 -8.52 -9.32
C ASP A 29 0.42 -7.29 -8.45
N LEU A 30 -0.35 -7.45 -7.38
CA LEU A 30 -0.65 -6.36 -6.46
C LEU A 30 0.60 -5.86 -5.72
N ALA A 31 1.48 -6.77 -5.28
CA ALA A 31 2.74 -6.39 -4.64
C ALA A 31 3.65 -5.63 -5.61
N GLU A 32 3.75 -6.10 -6.85
CA GLU A 32 4.50 -5.42 -7.90
C GLU A 32 3.93 -4.01 -8.16
N TYR A 33 2.60 -3.91 -8.31
CA TYR A 33 1.93 -2.64 -8.53
C TYR A 33 2.17 -1.64 -7.39
N ILE A 34 1.98 -2.06 -6.14
CA ILE A 34 2.21 -1.20 -4.98
C ILE A 34 3.68 -0.78 -4.91
N SER A 35 4.62 -1.70 -5.20
CA SER A 35 6.05 -1.40 -5.23
C SER A 35 6.38 -0.30 -6.24
N GLN A 36 5.87 -0.42 -7.47
CA GLN A 36 6.09 0.57 -8.53
C GLN A 36 5.48 1.93 -8.17
N VAL A 37 4.23 1.95 -7.67
CA VAL A 37 3.57 3.19 -7.25
C VAL A 37 4.31 3.84 -6.09
N SER A 38 4.81 3.04 -5.14
CA SER A 38 5.65 3.52 -4.03
C SER A 38 6.92 4.17 -4.54
N GLU A 39 7.68 3.49 -5.41
CA GLU A 39 8.94 4.01 -5.96
C GLU A 39 8.73 5.34 -6.70
N ILE A 40 7.71 5.40 -7.56
CA ILE A 40 7.34 6.63 -8.29
C ILE A 40 6.98 7.75 -7.29
N SER A 41 6.15 7.45 -6.29
CA SER A 41 5.70 8.43 -5.30
C SER A 41 6.86 8.99 -4.46
N VAL A 42 7.76 8.12 -3.99
CA VAL A 42 8.94 8.53 -3.24
C VAL A 42 9.87 9.38 -4.10
N LYS A 43 10.07 9.00 -5.37
CA LYS A 43 10.90 9.78 -6.30
C LYS A 43 10.33 11.17 -6.59
N GLU A 44 9.01 11.29 -6.77
CA GLU A 44 8.36 12.55 -7.15
C GLU A 44 8.09 13.48 -5.98
N ARG A 45 7.67 12.93 -4.83
CA ARG A 45 7.14 13.70 -3.69
C ARG A 45 7.92 13.50 -2.39
N GLY A 46 8.87 12.56 -2.36
CA GLY A 46 9.64 12.22 -1.17
C GLY A 46 8.92 11.30 -0.19
N TYR A 47 7.70 10.85 -0.48
CA TYR A 47 6.94 9.91 0.34
C TYR A 47 5.90 9.11 -0.46
N PHE A 48 5.51 7.96 0.07
CA PHE A 48 4.39 7.15 -0.40
C PHE A 48 3.33 7.07 0.69
N ALA A 49 2.06 7.33 0.34
CA ALA A 49 0.94 7.25 1.26
C ALA A 49 -0.11 6.26 0.74
N ILE A 50 -0.58 5.37 1.61
CA ILE A 50 -1.54 4.31 1.27
C ILE A 50 -2.63 4.21 2.35
N ALA A 51 -3.89 4.03 1.94
CA ALA A 51 -5.01 3.77 2.84
C ALA A 51 -5.50 2.33 2.68
N LEU A 52 -5.59 1.59 3.78
CA LEU A 52 -5.95 0.16 3.81
C LEU A 52 -7.39 -0.05 4.31
N SER A 53 -8.15 -0.89 3.62
CA SER A 53 -9.55 -1.20 3.96
C SER A 53 -9.74 -2.42 4.87
N GLY A 54 -8.66 -3.14 5.18
CA GLY A 54 -8.73 -4.39 5.93
C GLY A 54 -9.04 -5.61 5.06
N GLY A 55 -9.56 -6.67 5.67
CA GLY A 55 -9.89 -7.91 4.98
C GLY A 55 -8.66 -8.61 4.36
N PRO A 56 -8.86 -9.42 3.29
CA PRO A 56 -7.78 -10.17 2.64
C PRO A 56 -6.65 -9.32 2.07
N LEU A 57 -6.92 -8.04 1.76
CA LEU A 57 -5.90 -7.12 1.25
C LEU A 57 -4.69 -7.05 2.19
N VAL A 58 -4.91 -7.08 3.50
CA VAL A 58 -3.85 -6.99 4.49
C VAL A 58 -2.92 -8.21 4.42
N SER A 59 -3.47 -9.42 4.20
CA SER A 59 -2.64 -10.61 4.06
C SER A 59 -1.84 -10.58 2.76
N PHE A 60 -2.35 -9.94 1.70
CA PHE A 60 -1.65 -9.80 0.41
C PHE A 60 -0.42 -8.90 0.53
N LEU A 61 -0.47 -7.87 1.38
CA LEU A 61 0.69 -6.99 1.63
C LEU A 61 1.90 -7.74 2.22
N ARG A 62 1.70 -8.93 2.79
CA ARG A 62 2.82 -9.79 3.22
C ARG A 62 3.77 -10.14 2.09
N LYS A 63 3.33 -10.09 0.83
CA LYS A 63 4.23 -10.34 -0.29
C LYS A 63 5.30 -9.26 -0.42
N LEU A 64 4.98 -8.01 -0.06
CA LEU A 64 5.96 -6.90 -0.01
C LEU A 64 7.03 -7.10 1.07
N CYS A 65 6.76 -7.98 2.03
CA CYS A 65 7.68 -8.39 3.09
C CYS A 65 8.67 -9.49 2.63
N GLU A 66 8.60 -9.92 1.37
CA GLU A 66 9.50 -10.92 0.77
C GLU A 66 10.50 -10.27 -0.19
N VAL A 67 11.53 -11.03 -0.59
CA VAL A 67 12.46 -10.61 -1.65
C VAL A 67 11.71 -10.62 -2.99
N PRO A 68 11.91 -9.62 -3.87
CA PRO A 68 12.87 -8.52 -3.78
C PRO A 68 12.37 -7.28 -3.02
N TYR A 69 11.06 -7.13 -2.84
CA TYR A 69 10.40 -5.92 -2.37
C TYR A 69 10.94 -5.39 -1.04
N ASN A 70 11.19 -6.31 -0.09
CA ASN A 70 11.67 -5.93 1.22
C ASN A 70 13.05 -5.24 1.23
N LYS A 71 13.85 -5.43 0.18
CA LYS A 71 15.18 -4.81 0.03
C LYS A 71 15.16 -3.58 -0.85
N THR A 72 14.15 -3.41 -1.68
CA THR A 72 14.06 -2.31 -2.65
C THR A 72 13.20 -1.15 -2.14
N LEU A 73 12.23 -1.43 -1.27
CA LEU A 73 11.33 -0.42 -0.74
C LEU A 73 11.96 0.36 0.43
N ASP A 74 11.90 1.69 0.35
CA ASP A 74 12.26 2.57 1.47
C ASP A 74 11.05 2.77 2.40
N TRP A 75 10.89 1.84 3.34
CA TRP A 75 9.82 1.86 4.34
C TRP A 75 9.80 3.12 5.20
N SER A 76 10.92 3.85 5.33
CA SER A 76 10.97 5.10 6.10
C SER A 76 10.14 6.23 5.47
N LYS A 77 9.76 6.05 4.19
CA LYS A 77 8.98 7.01 3.40
C LYS A 77 7.50 6.63 3.29
N TRP A 78 7.10 5.53 3.91
CA TRP A 78 5.72 5.02 3.85
C TRP A 78 4.86 5.63 4.96
N TYR A 79 3.71 6.16 4.56
CA TYR A 79 2.66 6.65 5.45
C TYR A 79 1.42 5.77 5.25
N ILE A 80 1.09 4.99 6.27
CA ILE A 80 0.00 4.01 6.20
C ILE A 80 -1.19 4.54 6.99
N PHE A 81 -2.34 4.55 6.32
CA PHE A 81 -3.63 4.96 6.85
C PHE A 81 -4.63 3.80 6.73
N TRP A 82 -5.78 3.96 7.38
CA TRP A 82 -6.93 3.08 7.20
C TRP A 82 -8.04 3.87 6.50
N SER A 83 -8.64 3.28 5.46
CA SER A 83 -9.80 3.89 4.79
C SER A 83 -11.04 3.88 5.68
N ASP A 84 -11.13 2.85 6.52
CA ASP A 84 -12.20 2.61 7.48
C ASP A 84 -11.66 1.80 8.67
N GLU A 85 -12.34 1.90 9.81
CA GLU A 85 -12.03 1.11 11.00
C GLU A 85 -13.31 0.89 11.83
N ARG A 86 -13.36 -0.24 12.52
CA ARG A 86 -14.42 -0.61 13.45
C ARG A 86 -14.18 0.13 14.76
N ALA A 87 -15.23 0.73 15.33
CA ALA A 87 -15.19 1.43 16.61
C ALA A 87 -15.12 0.45 17.81
N VAL A 88 -14.04 -0.35 17.85
CA VAL A 88 -13.76 -1.37 18.87
C VAL A 88 -12.36 -1.17 19.45
N ALA A 89 -12.01 -1.89 20.52
CA ALA A 89 -10.67 -1.83 21.08
C ALA A 89 -9.59 -2.25 20.06
N LYS A 90 -8.40 -1.67 20.15
CA LYS A 90 -7.28 -1.92 19.19
C LYS A 90 -6.82 -3.37 19.13
N ASN A 91 -7.09 -4.18 20.16
CA ASN A 91 -6.75 -5.61 20.23
C ASN A 91 -7.95 -6.52 19.95
N HIS A 92 -9.11 -5.94 19.64
CA HIS A 92 -10.32 -6.68 19.26
C HIS A 92 -10.11 -7.40 17.93
N ALA A 93 -10.74 -8.55 17.75
CA ALA A 93 -10.61 -9.37 16.54
C ALA A 93 -11.02 -8.62 15.25
N ASP A 94 -12.02 -7.74 15.35
CA ASP A 94 -12.56 -6.99 14.20
C ASP A 94 -11.79 -5.71 13.85
N SER A 95 -10.74 -5.36 14.60
CA SER A 95 -9.95 -4.15 14.33
C SER A 95 -9.06 -4.34 13.10
N ASN A 96 -9.24 -3.48 12.10
CA ASN A 96 -8.36 -3.39 10.93
C ASN A 96 -6.92 -3.04 11.37
N TYR A 97 -6.75 -2.21 12.40
CA TYR A 97 -5.45 -1.92 13.01
C TYR A 97 -4.78 -3.20 13.51
N LYS A 98 -5.50 -4.03 14.29
CA LYS A 98 -4.95 -5.29 14.80
C LYS A 98 -4.48 -6.19 13.66
N LEU A 99 -5.37 -6.44 12.69
CA LEU A 99 -5.10 -7.28 11.53
C LEU A 99 -3.85 -6.77 10.76
N THR A 100 -3.80 -5.46 10.50
CA THR A 100 -2.67 -4.82 9.81
C THR A 100 -1.37 -4.94 10.60
N LYS A 101 -1.44 -4.78 11.93
CA LYS A 101 -0.28 -4.92 12.80
C LYS A 101 0.28 -6.34 12.79
N GLU A 102 -0.57 -7.34 12.95
CA GLU A 102 -0.17 -8.75 13.08
C GLU A 102 0.34 -9.31 11.74
N GLU A 103 -0.34 -9.00 10.64
CA GLU A 103 -0.01 -9.59 9.35
C GLU A 103 1.11 -8.83 8.61
N PHE A 104 1.18 -7.50 8.76
CA PHE A 104 2.05 -6.64 7.96
C PHE A 104 3.06 -5.84 8.79
N LEU A 105 2.62 -4.94 9.68
CA LEU A 105 3.51 -3.96 10.31
C LEU A 105 4.55 -4.60 11.25
N SER A 106 4.16 -5.61 12.03
CA SER A 106 5.07 -6.29 12.98
C SER A 106 6.21 -7.06 12.32
N LYS A 107 6.17 -7.25 11.01
CA LYS A 107 7.21 -7.96 10.26
C LYS A 107 8.33 -7.04 9.76
N TYR A 108 8.09 -5.73 9.72
CA TYR A 108 9.01 -4.77 9.07
C TYR A 108 9.16 -3.41 9.76
N LEU A 109 8.18 -2.94 10.54
CA LEU A 109 8.16 -1.56 11.05
C LEU A 109 8.54 -1.42 12.53
N PHE A 110 8.82 -2.52 13.25
CA PHE A 110 9.30 -2.51 14.64
C PHE A 110 10.20 -3.70 14.96
#